data_AF-A0AAE4AEI6-F1
#
_entry.id   AF-A0AAE4AEI6-F1
#
_cell.length_a   1.000
_cell.length_b   1.000
_cell.length_c   1.000
_cell.angle_alpha   90.00
_cell.angle_beta   90.00
_cell.angle_gamma   90.00
#
_symmetry.space_group_name_H-M   'P 1'
#
loop_
_entity.id
_entity.type
_entity.pdbx_description
1 polymer ?
#
loop_
_entity_poly.entity_id
_entity_poly.type
_entity_poly.pdbx_seq_one_letter_code
_entity_poly.pdbx_strand_id
1 'polypeptide(L)'
;MLHARIAARAFNTPLLVEPSKAMAFLSGLGPRVLRRRIELADDAAQTDRVSHPLPARASILAGGLADSLRQHGEAPFPVVNGIAVIEISGVLIHRGGWIGQSSGQTSYEGIAAQIEAAA
;
A
#
# COMPACT_ATOMS: atom_id res chain seq x y z
N MET A 1 -7.20 3.26 12.52
CA MET A 1 -6.12 4.19 12.92
C MET A 1 -5.78 5.06 11.72
N LEU A 2 -6.01 6.38 11.79
CA LEU A 2 -5.79 7.27 10.63
C LEU A 2 -4.34 7.27 10.11
N HIS A 3 -3.34 6.95 10.95
CA HIS A 3 -1.93 6.89 10.52
C HIS A 3 -1.15 5.74 11.20
N ALA A 4 -1.49 4.49 10.84
CA ALA A 4 -0.85 3.28 11.38
C ALA A 4 0.70 3.32 11.33
N ARG A 5 1.28 3.91 10.27
CA ARG A 5 2.73 4.02 10.11
C ARG A 5 3.39 5.00 11.09
N ILE A 6 2.71 6.09 11.43
CA ILE A 6 3.17 7.06 12.44
C ILE A 6 3.14 6.40 13.82
N ALA A 7 2.04 5.72 14.16
CA ALA A 7 1.91 5.02 15.44
C ALA A 7 3.00 3.95 15.62
N ALA A 8 3.29 3.16 14.58
CA ALA A 8 4.34 2.15 14.63
C ALA A 8 5.74 2.75 14.82
N ARG A 9 6.05 3.89 14.20
CA ARG A 9 7.38 4.54 14.33
C ARG A 9 7.56 5.35 15.61
N ALA A 10 6.54 6.12 16.01
CA ALA A 10 6.65 7.06 17.12
C ALA A 10 6.59 6.36 18.48
N PHE A 11 5.77 5.32 18.59
CA PHE A 11 5.49 4.65 19.87
C PHE A 11 6.00 3.22 19.93
N ASN A 12 6.70 2.76 18.89
CA ASN A 12 7.08 1.35 18.72
C ASN A 12 5.88 0.40 18.88
N THR A 13 4.66 0.88 18.58
CA THR A 13 3.43 0.14 18.79
C THR A 13 3.29 -0.92 17.70
N PRO A 14 3.30 -2.22 18.04
CA PRO A 14 3.01 -3.26 17.08
C PRO A 14 1.60 -3.04 16.52
N LEU A 15 1.48 -2.95 15.19
CA LEU A 15 0.17 -2.88 14.56
C LEU A 15 -0.56 -4.19 14.84
N LEU A 16 -1.74 -4.10 15.44
CA LEU A 16 -2.61 -5.27 15.63
C LEU A 16 -2.82 -5.96 14.28
N VAL A 17 -2.40 -7.22 14.20
CA VAL A 17 -2.55 -8.07 13.03
C VAL A 17 -3.63 -9.10 13.33
N GLU A 18 -4.56 -9.28 12.39
CA GLU A 18 -5.55 -10.33 12.49
C GLU A 18 -4.85 -11.71 12.44
N PRO A 19 -5.27 -12.70 13.24
CA PRO A 19 -4.52 -13.96 13.38
C PRO A 19 -4.24 -14.67 12.06
N SER A 20 -5.22 -14.78 11.14
CA SER A 20 -4.99 -15.45 9.86
C SER A 20 -3.97 -14.73 8.97
N LYS A 21 -3.95 -13.40 9.00
CA LYS A 21 -2.95 -12.58 8.31
C LYS A 21 -1.57 -12.75 8.94
N ALA A 22 -1.48 -12.86 10.27
CA ALA A 22 -0.23 -13.16 10.97
C ALA A 22 0.33 -14.52 10.54
N MET A 23 -0.53 -15.54 10.48
CA MET A 23 -0.17 -16.88 10.02
C MET A 23 0.36 -16.86 8.59
N ALA A 24 -0.31 -16.16 7.67
CA ALA A 24 0.15 -16.00 6.29
C ALA A 24 1.55 -15.36 6.20
N PHE A 25 1.80 -14.32 7.01
CA PHE A 25 3.13 -13.70 7.09
C PHE A 25 4.18 -14.66 7.64
N LEU A 26 3.87 -15.39 8.72
CA LEU A 26 4.81 -16.34 9.33
C LEU A 26 5.14 -17.50 8.39
N SER A 27 4.16 -18.05 7.68
CA SER A 27 4.36 -19.12 6.69
C SER A 27 5.27 -18.69 5.53
N GLY A 28 5.10 -17.46 5.01
CA GLY A 28 5.87 -16.99 3.85
C GLY A 28 7.22 -16.33 4.19
N LEU A 29 7.26 -15.50 5.23
CA LEU A 29 8.41 -14.66 5.60
C LEU A 29 9.18 -15.19 6.80
N GLY A 30 8.56 -16.00 7.66
CA GLY A 30 9.17 -16.52 8.89
C GLY A 30 10.56 -17.13 8.66
N PRO A 31 10.72 -18.07 7.70
CA PRO A 31 12.01 -18.65 7.39
C PRO A 31 13.05 -17.66 6.86
N ARG A 32 12.61 -16.61 6.15
CA ARG A 32 13.50 -15.60 5.55
C ARG A 32 13.99 -14.59 6.58
N VAL A 33 13.12 -14.21 7.52
CA VAL A 33 13.43 -13.23 8.57
C VAL A 33 14.20 -13.87 9.71
N LEU A 34 13.74 -15.03 10.21
CA LEU A 34 14.36 -15.69 11.36
C LEU A 34 15.53 -16.61 10.98
N ARG A 35 15.77 -16.81 9.68
CA ARG A 35 16.79 -17.74 9.14
C ARG A 35 16.68 -19.17 9.70
N ARG A 36 15.50 -19.56 10.20
CA ARG A 36 15.20 -20.92 10.66
C ARG A 36 13.77 -21.30 10.29
N ARG A 37 13.49 -22.60 10.21
CA ARG A 37 12.11 -23.09 10.01
C ARG A 37 11.25 -22.75 11.23
N ILE A 38 10.05 -22.24 10.98
CA ILE A 38 9.04 -22.02 12.01
C ILE A 38 8.01 -23.14 11.86
N GLU A 39 7.78 -23.87 12.94
CA GLU A 39 6.65 -24.78 13.07
C GLU A 39 5.49 -23.99 13.67
N LEU A 40 4.38 -23.93 12.94
CA LEU A 40 3.17 -23.24 13.34
C LEU A 40 2.23 -24.31 13.91
N ALA A 41 1.77 -24.14 15.15
CA ALA A 41 0.80 -25.06 15.75
C ALA A 41 -0.54 -24.93 15.01
N ASP A 42 -1.14 -26.07 14.67
CA ASP A 42 -2.32 -26.19 13.80
C ASP A 42 -3.66 -25.76 14.46
N ASP A 43 -3.61 -25.14 15.66
CA ASP A 43 -4.79 -24.94 16.52
C ASP A 43 -5.70 -23.75 16.12
N ALA A 44 -5.45 -23.10 14.99
CA ALA A 44 -6.36 -22.07 14.48
C ALA A 44 -7.33 -22.72 13.48
N ALA A 45 -8.56 -22.98 13.94
CA ALA A 45 -9.71 -23.42 13.17
C ALA A 45 -9.57 -23.11 11.68
N GLN A 46 -9.42 -24.17 10.88
CA GLN A 46 -9.43 -24.13 9.42
C GLN A 46 -10.74 -23.49 8.97
N THR A 47 -10.76 -22.16 8.92
CA THR A 47 -11.80 -21.44 8.21
C THR A 47 -11.48 -21.73 6.76
N ASP A 48 -12.32 -22.55 6.14
CA ASP A 48 -12.32 -22.91 4.73
C ASP A 48 -12.51 -21.64 3.88
N ARG A 49 -11.49 -20.78 3.89
CA ARG A 49 -11.45 -19.56 3.11
C ARG A 49 -10.96 -20.00 1.76
N VAL A 50 -11.91 -20.23 0.87
CA VAL A 50 -11.71 -20.23 -0.57
C VAL A 50 -10.94 -18.94 -0.90
N SER A 51 -9.62 -19.05 -0.97
CA SER A 51 -8.78 -17.99 -1.52
C SER A 51 -9.09 -17.99 -2.99
N HIS A 52 -10.01 -17.13 -3.41
CA HIS A 52 -10.05 -16.74 -4.80
C HIS A 52 -8.65 -16.21 -5.12
N PRO A 53 -7.92 -16.82 -6.08
CA PRO A 53 -6.67 -16.27 -6.54
C PRO A 53 -7.01 -14.94 -7.23
N LEU A 54 -7.06 -13.89 -6.43
CA LEU A 54 -7.01 -12.53 -6.93
C LEU A 54 -5.70 -12.47 -7.71
N PRO A 55 -5.73 -12.11 -9.01
CA PRO A 55 -4.50 -11.96 -9.76
C PRO A 55 -3.60 -11.05 -8.94
N ALA A 56 -2.33 -11.43 -8.82
CA ALA A 56 -1.33 -10.60 -8.16
C ALA A 56 -1.34 -9.25 -8.86
N ARG A 57 -2.07 -8.28 -8.31
CA ARG A 57 -2.13 -6.95 -8.88
C ARG A 57 -0.77 -6.34 -8.65
N ALA A 58 -0.05 -6.13 -9.75
CA ALA A 58 1.26 -5.52 -9.75
C ALA A 58 1.20 -4.11 -9.14
N SER A 59 0.03 -3.45 -9.20
CA SER A 59 -0.22 -2.13 -8.65
C SER A 59 -1.57 -2.03 -7.96
N ILE A 60 -1.65 -1.20 -6.92
CA ILE A 60 -2.92 -0.85 -6.25
C ILE A 60 -3.72 0.15 -7.11
N LEU A 61 -3.03 0.87 -8.01
CA LEU A 61 -3.54 2.02 -8.76
C LEU A 61 -3.64 1.80 -10.28
N ALA A 62 -2.89 0.84 -10.85
CA ALA A 62 -2.71 0.67 -12.31
C ALA A 62 -3.92 0.07 -13.06
N GLY A 63 -5.13 0.19 -12.51
CA GLY A 63 -6.34 -0.32 -13.14
C GLY A 63 -7.38 0.73 -13.50
N GLY A 64 -7.10 2.02 -13.29
CA GLY A 64 -8.08 3.08 -13.59
C GLY A 64 -8.12 4.21 -12.58
N LEU A 65 -7.06 4.43 -11.78
CA LEU A 65 -7.01 5.60 -10.90
C LEU A 65 -7.04 6.90 -11.73
N ALA A 66 -6.23 6.99 -12.79
CA ALA A 66 -6.24 8.15 -13.69
C ALA A 66 -7.63 8.36 -14.31
N ASP A 67 -8.27 7.29 -14.80
CA ASP A 67 -9.64 7.33 -15.34
C ASP A 67 -10.67 7.75 -14.29
N SER A 68 -10.57 7.23 -13.07
CA SER A 68 -11.46 7.58 -11.96
C SER A 68 -11.30 9.05 -11.56
N LEU A 69 -10.07 9.58 -11.54
CA LEU A 69 -9.80 10.98 -11.25
C LEU A 69 -10.34 11.91 -12.34
N ARG A 70 -10.17 11.53 -13.62
CA ARG A 70 -10.78 12.25 -14.75
C ARG A 70 -12.31 12.27 -14.64
N GLN A 71 -12.92 11.15 -14.23
CA GLN A 71 -14.38 11.05 -14.05
C GLN A 71 -14.92 11.90 -12.89
N HIS A 72 -14.15 12.06 -11.81
CA HIS A 72 -14.57 12.88 -10.66
C HIS A 72 -14.27 14.38 -10.84
N GLY A 73 -13.60 14.78 -11.92
CA GLY A 73 -13.32 16.19 -12.24
C GLY A 73 -12.33 16.88 -11.30
N GLU A 74 -11.68 16.12 -10.41
CA GLU A 74 -10.71 16.64 -9.45
C GLU A 74 -9.30 16.28 -9.93
N ALA A 75 -8.55 17.28 -10.38
CA ALA A 75 -7.17 17.08 -10.81
C ALA A 75 -6.31 16.66 -9.59
N PRO A 76 -5.52 15.57 -9.68
CA PRO A 76 -4.77 15.04 -8.53
C PRO A 76 -3.50 15.86 -8.20
N PHE A 77 -3.40 17.06 -8.75
CA PHE A 77 -2.31 18.02 -8.61
C PHE A 77 -2.87 19.43 -8.74
N PRO A 78 -2.26 20.43 -8.07
CA PRO A 78 -2.54 21.83 -8.32
C PRO A 78 -2.03 22.25 -9.71
N VAL A 79 -2.77 23.15 -10.36
CA VAL A 79 -2.34 23.82 -11.60
C VAL A 79 -2.02 25.28 -11.29
N VAL A 80 -0.79 25.71 -11.57
CA VAL A 80 -0.32 27.09 -11.35
C VAL A 80 0.12 27.66 -12.69
N ASN A 81 -0.52 28.74 -13.16
CA ASN A 81 -0.25 29.35 -14.47
C ASN A 81 -0.30 28.37 -15.65
N GLY A 82 -1.24 27.43 -15.63
CA GLY A 82 -1.36 26.39 -16.65
C GLY A 82 -0.34 25.26 -16.54
N ILE A 83 0.45 25.22 -15.45
CA ILE A 83 1.46 24.20 -15.20
C ILE A 83 0.95 23.26 -14.10
N ALA A 84 0.85 21.97 -14.40
CA ALA A 84 0.58 20.93 -13.40
C ALA A 84 1.80 20.80 -12.45
N VAL A 85 1.58 20.93 -11.15
CA VAL A 85 2.63 20.85 -10.13
C VAL A 85 2.50 19.55 -9.35
N ILE A 86 3.43 18.63 -9.58
CA ILE A 86 3.48 17.32 -8.92
C ILE A 86 4.58 17.34 -7.85
N GLU A 87 4.19 17.43 -6.58
CA GLU A 87 5.16 17.47 -5.47
C GLU A 87 5.68 16.06 -5.15
N ILE A 88 7.00 15.95 -4.99
CA ILE A 88 7.67 14.75 -4.50
C ILE A 88 8.39 15.09 -3.20
N SER A 89 7.94 14.50 -2.09
CA SER A 89 8.53 14.71 -0.78
C SER A 89 8.54 13.42 0.05
N GLY A 90 9.47 13.34 1.00
CA GLY A 90 9.65 12.13 1.83
C GLY A 90 10.30 10.96 1.08
N VAL A 91 9.94 9.73 1.47
CA VAL A 91 10.58 8.51 0.96
C VAL A 91 9.87 7.98 -0.28
N LEU A 92 10.64 7.74 -1.34
CA LEU A 92 10.15 7.08 -2.55
C LEU A 92 9.96 5.58 -2.33
N ILE A 93 8.79 5.08 -2.71
CA ILE A 93 8.45 3.65 -2.65
C ILE A 93 7.89 3.16 -3.97
N HIS A 94 8.06 1.86 -4.23
CA HIS A 94 7.44 1.27 -5.42
C HIS A 94 5.91 1.35 -5.38
N ARG A 95 5.28 0.99 -4.25
CA ARG A 95 3.82 0.85 -4.14
C ARG A 95 3.27 1.51 -2.88
N GLY A 96 2.20 2.29 -3.01
CA GLY A 96 1.52 2.96 -1.91
C GLY A 96 0.13 3.42 -2.34
N GLY A 97 -0.85 3.30 -1.44
CA GLY A 97 -2.26 3.55 -1.75
C GLY A 97 -2.71 5.01 -1.63
N TRP A 98 -1.81 6.00 -1.73
CA TRP A 98 -2.21 7.39 -1.55
C TRP A 98 -1.50 8.35 -2.51
N ILE A 99 -2.30 9.26 -3.06
CA ILE A 99 -1.91 10.40 -3.89
C ILE A 99 -1.55 11.53 -2.90
N GLY A 100 -0.26 11.76 -2.65
CA GLY A 100 0.24 12.81 -1.74
C GLY A 100 0.81 12.36 -0.39
N GLN A 101 1.10 13.32 0.49
CA GLN A 101 1.85 13.19 1.75
C GLN A 101 1.00 12.77 2.96
N SER A 102 0.45 11.56 3.01
CA SER A 102 -0.28 11.12 4.22
C SER A 102 0.60 10.42 5.28
N SER A 103 1.86 10.10 4.95
CA SER A 103 2.78 9.43 5.88
C SER A 103 4.28 9.67 5.60
N GLY A 104 4.62 10.74 4.88
CA GLY A 104 6.01 11.05 4.49
C GLY A 104 6.58 10.11 3.42
N GLN A 105 5.72 9.61 2.53
CA GLN A 105 6.10 8.72 1.44
C GLN A 105 5.38 9.09 0.16
N THR A 106 6.08 8.97 -0.96
CA THR A 106 5.52 9.14 -2.30
C THR A 106 5.77 7.87 -3.11
N SER A 107 4.73 7.30 -3.71
CA SER A 107 4.86 6.09 -4.53
C SER A 107 5.13 6.41 -6.00
N TYR A 108 5.97 5.62 -6.65
CA TYR A 108 6.18 5.71 -8.10
C TYR A 108 4.88 5.53 -8.88
N GLU A 109 4.00 4.63 -8.44
CA GLU A 109 2.68 4.44 -9.07
C GLU A 109 1.81 5.69 -8.99
N GLY A 110 1.76 6.36 -7.84
CA GLY A 110 1.03 7.62 -7.68
C GLY A 110 1.61 8.77 -8.53
N ILE A 111 2.95 8.85 -8.65
CA ILE A 111 3.61 9.83 -9.52
C ILE A 111 3.23 9.56 -10.99
N ALA A 112 3.31 8.30 -11.44
CA ALA A 112 2.95 7.94 -12.81
C ALA A 112 1.48 8.26 -13.12
N ALA A 113 0.56 7.97 -12.20
CA ALA A 113 -0.85 8.30 -12.36
C ALA A 113 -1.11 9.82 -12.44
N GLN A 114 -0.37 10.63 -11.66
CA GLN A 114 -0.46 12.09 -11.75
C GLN A 114 0.11 12.62 -13.08
N ILE A 115 1.22 12.05 -13.56
CA ILE A 115 1.80 12.42 -14.86
C ILE A 115 0.83 12.08 -16.00
N GLU A 116 0.24 10.88 -15.98
CA GLU A 116 -0.74 10.45 -16.99
C GLU A 116 -2.00 11.31 -16.98
N ALA A 117 -2.47 11.73 -15.80
CA ALA A 117 -3.61 12.65 -15.69
C ALA A 117 -3.30 14.09 -16.14
N ALA A 118 -2.02 14.48 -16.19
CA ALA A 118 -1.58 15.79 -16.66
C ALA A 118 -1.31 15.84 -18.18
N ALA A 119 -1.20 14.67 -18.82
CA ALA A 119 -0.97 14.50 -20.26
C ALA A 119 -2.29 14.58 -21.07
#